data_AF-A0A7S0Q126-F1
#
_entry.id   AF-A0A7S0Q126-F1
#
_cell.length_a   1.000
_cell.length_b   1.000
_cell.length_c   1.000
_cell.angle_alpha   90.00
_cell.angle_beta   90.00
_cell.angle_gamma   90.00
#
_symmetry.space_group_name_H-M   'P 1'
#
loop_
_entity.id
_entity.type
_entity.pdbx_description
1 polymer ?
#
loop_
_entity_poly.entity_id
_entity_poly.type
_entity_poly.pdbx_seq_one_letter_code
_entity_poly.pdbx_strand_id
1 'polypeptide(L)'
;RYCPNNCTGTNGVCTDGVCVCVGDWAGPDCSVPKKLCPHMCSARGVCTPKGCQCLPIYGGADCSLECKNGCSGRGTCEHGVCKCNAGWGSADCSKHACPKNCNGN
;
A
#
# COMPACT_ATOMS: atom_id res chain seq x y z
N ARG A 1 -6.04 -23.67 22.88
CA ARG A 1 -5.88 -23.01 21.56
C ARG A 1 -4.44 -22.56 21.43
N TYR A 2 -3.82 -22.78 20.28
CA TYR A 2 -2.41 -22.43 20.03
C TYR A 2 -2.35 -21.11 19.25
N CYS A 3 -1.41 -20.24 19.62
CA CYS A 3 -1.18 -18.99 18.90
C CYS A 3 -0.04 -19.15 17.89
N PRO A 4 -0.18 -18.61 16.66
CA PRO A 4 0.85 -18.68 15.64
C PRO A 4 2.13 -17.99 16.11
N ASN A 5 3.28 -18.66 15.92
CA ASN A 5 4.62 -18.22 16.34
C ASN A 5 4.72 -17.62 17.75
N ASN A 6 3.90 -18.10 18.69
CA ASN A 6 3.84 -17.57 20.06
C ASN A 6 3.65 -16.04 20.12
N CYS A 7 2.91 -15.45 19.16
CA CYS A 7 2.71 -14.00 19.06
C CYS A 7 4.01 -13.17 19.09
N THR A 8 5.11 -13.77 18.60
CA THR A 8 6.49 -13.26 18.67
C THR A 8 6.96 -12.91 20.09
N GLY A 9 6.57 -13.72 21.07
CA GLY A 9 7.16 -13.78 22.42
C GLY A 9 6.83 -12.58 23.30
N THR A 10 7.48 -11.44 23.03
CA THR A 10 7.27 -10.16 23.73
C THR A 10 6.47 -9.16 22.91
N ASN A 11 6.23 -9.46 21.64
CA ASN A 11 5.59 -8.55 20.68
C ASN A 11 4.06 -8.61 20.72
N GLY A 12 3.48 -9.55 21.46
CA GLY A 12 2.04 -9.68 21.59
C GLY A 12 1.62 -10.62 22.71
N VAL A 13 0.34 -10.58 23.04
CA VAL A 13 -0.31 -11.45 24.02
C VAL A 13 -1.24 -12.41 23.30
N CYS A 14 -1.14 -13.70 23.64
CA CYS A 14 -2.02 -14.74 23.10
C CYS A 14 -3.36 -14.74 23.86
N THR A 15 -4.43 -14.41 23.16
CA THR A 15 -5.79 -14.40 23.71
C THR A 15 -6.67 -15.33 22.87
N ASP A 16 -7.08 -16.46 23.45
CA ASP A 16 -8.01 -17.42 22.82
C ASP A 16 -7.59 -17.90 21.41
N GLY A 17 -6.27 -18.05 21.19
CA GLY A 17 -5.70 -18.47 19.89
C GLY A 17 -5.43 -17.34 18.90
N VAL A 18 -5.71 -16.09 19.28
CA VAL A 18 -5.46 -14.88 18.48
C VAL A 18 -4.35 -14.06 19.14
N CYS A 19 -3.41 -13.56 18.34
CA CYS A 19 -2.36 -12.69 18.83
C CYS A 19 -2.83 -11.23 18.86
N VAL A 20 -2.77 -10.63 20.05
CA VAL A 20 -3.00 -9.20 20.26
C VAL A 20 -1.64 -8.52 20.37
N CYS A 21 -1.21 -7.83 19.31
CA CYS A 21 0.12 -7.25 19.24
C CYS A 21 0.26 -5.98 20.10
N VAL A 22 1.42 -5.84 20.74
CA VAL A 22 1.77 -4.70 21.60
C VAL A 22 2.80 -3.80 20.92
N GLY A 23 2.81 -2.52 21.28
CA GLY A 23 3.76 -1.53 20.74
C GLY A 23 3.68 -1.38 19.22
N ASP A 24 4.85 -1.45 18.57
CA ASP A 24 5.02 -1.24 17.12
C ASP A 24 4.97 -2.53 16.31
N TRP A 25 4.29 -3.57 16.79
CA TRP A 25 4.16 -4.86 16.09
C TRP A 25 2.74 -5.11 15.59
N ALA A 26 2.64 -5.80 14.47
CA ALA A 26 1.41 -6.13 13.76
C ALA A 26 1.56 -7.50 13.07
N GLY A 27 0.48 -7.96 12.43
CA GLY A 27 0.42 -9.27 11.82
C GLY A 27 -0.31 -10.31 12.65
N PRO A 28 -0.67 -11.45 12.03
CA PRO A 28 -1.39 -12.53 12.71
C PRO A 28 -0.60 -13.15 13.86
N ASP A 29 0.72 -12.95 13.88
CA ASP A 29 1.67 -13.47 14.87
C ASP A 29 2.60 -12.39 15.45
N CYS A 30 2.30 -11.11 15.23
CA CYS A 30 3.07 -9.94 15.70
C CYS A 30 4.51 -9.84 15.17
N SER A 31 4.84 -10.55 14.08
CA SER A 31 6.17 -10.54 13.48
C SER A 31 6.47 -9.31 12.62
N VAL A 32 5.46 -8.50 12.30
CA VAL A 32 5.58 -7.38 11.36
C VAL A 32 5.72 -6.06 12.11
N PRO A 33 6.77 -5.25 11.87
CA PRO A 33 6.85 -3.90 12.41
C PRO A 33 5.78 -2.99 11.78
N LYS A 34 4.92 -2.36 12.59
CA LYS A 34 3.91 -1.37 12.19
C LYS A 34 4.51 -0.21 11.39
N LYS A 35 5.73 0.23 11.74
CA LYS A 35 6.43 1.30 11.02
C LYS A 35 6.70 0.94 9.56
N LEU A 36 6.94 -0.34 9.28
CA LEU A 36 7.23 -0.82 7.95
C LEU A 36 5.95 -0.98 7.12
N CYS A 37 4.91 -1.55 7.75
CA CYS A 37 3.64 -1.79 7.10
C CYS A 37 2.49 -1.23 7.94
N PRO A 38 2.30 0.10 7.91
CA PRO A 38 1.19 0.75 8.62
C PRO A 38 -0.15 0.19 8.14
N HIS A 39 -1.07 0.01 9.08
CA HIS A 39 -2.41 -0.54 8.83
C HIS A 39 -2.44 -1.84 8.03
N MET A 40 -1.36 -2.64 8.08
CA MET A 40 -1.22 -3.85 7.26
C MET A 40 -1.47 -3.60 5.77
N CYS A 41 -0.96 -2.48 5.26
CA CYS A 41 -1.15 -2.05 3.88
C CYS A 41 -2.64 -1.94 3.48
N SER A 42 -3.51 -1.61 4.45
CA SER A 42 -4.97 -1.44 4.28
C SER A 42 -5.66 -2.63 3.60
N ALA A 43 -5.09 -3.84 3.69
CA ALA A 43 -5.50 -5.02 2.91
C ALA A 43 -5.53 -4.78 1.37
N ARG A 44 -4.83 -3.74 0.90
CA ARG A 44 -4.72 -3.29 -0.49
C ARG A 44 -3.28 -3.39 -1.00
N GLY A 45 -2.46 -4.19 -0.34
CA GLY A 45 -1.07 -4.41 -0.68
C GLY A 45 -0.47 -5.57 0.09
N VAL A 46 0.76 -5.90 -0.26
CA VAL A 46 1.56 -6.92 0.40
C VAL A 46 2.63 -6.22 1.23
N CYS A 47 2.72 -6.58 2.51
CA CYS A 47 3.81 -6.10 3.35
C CYS A 47 5.12 -6.79 2.95
N THR A 48 6.13 -6.00 2.58
CA THR A 48 7.47 -6.48 2.24
C THR A 48 8.50 -5.93 3.23
N PRO A 49 9.73 -6.47 3.28
CA PRO A 49 10.82 -5.91 4.09
C PRO A 49 11.17 -4.44 3.77
N LYS A 50 10.65 -3.90 2.66
CA LYS A 50 10.85 -2.50 2.23
C LYS A 50 9.61 -1.62 2.47
N GLY A 51 8.54 -2.18 3.04
CA GLY A 51 7.26 -1.51 3.25
C GLY A 51 6.14 -2.09 2.40
N CYS A 52 5.03 -1.36 2.31
CA CYS A 52 3.85 -1.80 1.58
C CYS A 52 4.05 -1.76 0.06
N GLN A 53 3.94 -2.92 -0.58
CA GLN A 53 3.81 -3.04 -2.02
C GLN A 53 2.33 -3.05 -2.37
N CYS A 54 1.82 -1.90 -2.82
CA CYS A 54 0.40 -1.73 -3.11
C CYS A 54 -0.05 -2.48 -4.36
N LEU A 55 -1.32 -2.92 -4.33
CA LEU A 55 -2.01 -3.43 -5.51
C LEU A 55 -2.17 -2.30 -6.55
N PRO A 56 -2.36 -2.65 -7.85
CA PRO A 56 -2.65 -1.65 -8.88
C PRO A 56 -3.79 -0.74 -8.45
N ILE A 57 -3.72 0.54 -8.80
CA ILE A 57 -4.68 1.62 -8.46
C ILE A 57 -4.58 2.17 -7.03
N TYR A 58 -3.81 1.54 -6.14
CA TYR A 58 -3.60 2.00 -4.77
C TYR A 58 -2.18 2.52 -4.55
N GLY A 59 -2.02 3.43 -3.59
CA GLY A 59 -0.74 4.02 -3.21
C GLY A 59 -0.76 4.56 -1.78
N GLY A 60 0.34 5.18 -1.37
CA GLY A 60 0.54 5.62 0.01
C GLY A 60 1.36 4.62 0.81
N ALA A 61 1.82 5.04 2.00
CA ALA A 61 2.65 4.21 2.87
C ALA A 61 1.93 2.93 3.36
N ASP A 62 0.60 2.96 3.38
CA ASP A 62 -0.30 1.88 3.80
C ASP A 62 -1.30 1.47 2.71
N CYS A 63 -1.11 1.88 1.45
CA CYS A 63 -2.02 1.58 0.34
C CYS A 63 -3.48 2.04 0.54
N SER A 64 -3.72 2.99 1.44
CA SER A 64 -5.05 3.56 1.69
C SER A 64 -5.50 4.52 0.58
N LEU A 65 -4.55 5.13 -0.14
CA LEU A 65 -4.84 6.11 -1.17
C LEU A 65 -5.23 5.39 -2.46
N GLU A 66 -6.41 5.73 -2.98
CA GLU A 66 -6.87 5.25 -4.28
C GLU A 66 -6.63 6.33 -5.34
N CYS A 67 -5.98 5.95 -6.44
CA CYS A 67 -5.77 6.86 -7.55
C CYS A 67 -7.03 7.00 -8.40
N LYS A 68 -7.27 8.22 -8.88
CA LYS A 68 -8.42 8.54 -9.73
C LYS A 68 -8.46 7.64 -10.97
N ASN A 69 -9.59 6.97 -11.17
CA ASN A 69 -9.81 5.96 -12.23
C ASN A 69 -8.72 4.89 -12.33
N GLY A 70 -7.98 4.62 -11.24
CA GLY A 70 -6.83 3.72 -11.26
C GLY A 70 -5.78 4.05 -12.32
N CYS A 71 -5.54 5.34 -12.54
CA CYS A 71 -4.65 5.83 -13.58
C CYS A 71 -5.01 5.30 -14.98
N SER A 72 -6.30 5.01 -15.20
CA SER A 72 -6.84 4.44 -16.44
C SER A 72 -6.13 3.16 -16.91
N GLY A 73 -5.45 2.44 -16.01
CA GLY A 73 -4.58 1.31 -16.36
C GLY A 73 -3.33 1.69 -17.17
N ARG A 74 -3.02 2.99 -17.26
CA ARG A 74 -1.97 3.58 -18.10
C ARG A 74 -0.95 4.35 -17.28
N GLY A 75 -0.81 3.99 -16.00
CA GLY A 75 0.16 4.56 -15.09
C GLY A 75 0.21 3.80 -13.77
N THR A 76 1.13 4.22 -12.92
CA THR A 76 1.30 3.68 -11.56
C THR A 76 0.77 4.69 -10.56
N CYS A 77 0.06 4.21 -9.54
CA CYS A 77 -0.37 5.04 -8.43
C CYS A 77 0.78 5.24 -7.45
N GLU A 78 1.33 6.45 -7.37
CA GLU A 78 2.35 6.82 -6.39
C GLU A 78 1.75 7.84 -5.41
N HIS A 79 1.48 7.41 -4.18
CA HIS A 79 0.91 8.26 -3.11
C HIS A 79 -0.39 9.00 -3.51
N GLY A 80 -1.30 8.33 -4.22
CA GLY A 80 -2.56 8.92 -4.69
C GLY A 80 -2.42 9.79 -5.94
N VAL A 81 -1.22 9.91 -6.50
CA VAL A 81 -0.94 10.61 -7.76
C VAL A 81 -0.63 9.60 -8.85
N CYS A 82 -1.26 9.76 -10.01
CA CYS A 82 -0.97 8.91 -11.16
C CYS A 82 0.30 9.33 -11.87
N LYS A 83 1.29 8.45 -11.83
CA LYS A 83 2.47 8.54 -12.69
C LYS A 83 2.18 7.83 -14.00
N CYS A 84 1.88 8.62 -15.03
CA CYS A 84 1.49 8.09 -16.32
C CYS A 84 2.64 7.45 -17.08
N ASN A 85 2.31 6.39 -17.81
CA ASN A 85 3.21 5.75 -18.76
C ASN A 85 3.54 6.73 -19.91
N ALA A 86 4.66 6.51 -20.59
CA ALA A 86 5.07 7.36 -21.71
C ALA A 86 3.94 7.51 -22.75
N GLY A 87 3.67 8.76 -23.15
CA GLY A 87 2.59 9.09 -24.08
C GLY A 87 1.20 9.23 -23.44
N TRP A 88 1.08 9.15 -22.12
CA TRP A 88 -0.13 9.40 -21.34
C TRP A 88 0.05 10.52 -20.31
N GLY A 89 -1.01 11.27 -20.05
CA GLY A 89 -1.05 12.41 -19.12
C GLY A 89 -2.48 12.64 -18.62
N SER A 90 -2.69 13.74 -17.87
CA SER A 90 -3.84 13.99 -16.96
C SER A 90 -3.69 13.37 -15.57
N ALA A 91 -4.54 13.81 -14.63
CA ALA A 91 -4.54 13.32 -13.24
C ALA A 91 -4.81 11.81 -13.11
N ASP A 92 -5.38 11.18 -14.15
CA ASP A 92 -5.74 9.78 -14.21
C ASP A 92 -5.19 9.07 -15.46
N CYS A 93 -4.22 9.67 -16.17
CA CYS A 93 -3.60 9.08 -17.37
C CYS A 93 -4.57 8.68 -18.49
N SER A 94 -5.76 9.27 -18.54
CA SER A 94 -6.78 8.99 -19.56
C SER A 94 -6.51 9.70 -20.88
N LYS A 95 -5.67 10.75 -20.88
CA LYS A 95 -5.37 11.55 -22.07
C LYS A 95 -3.98 11.22 -22.60
N HIS A 96 -3.78 11.32 -23.90
CA HIS A 96 -2.44 11.25 -24.47
C HIS A 96 -1.61 12.45 -24.02
N ALA A 97 -0.42 12.19 -23.46
CA ALA A 97 0.56 13.24 -23.24
C ALA A 97 1.07 13.68 -24.60
N CYS A 98 0.83 14.94 -24.95
CA CYS A 98 1.26 15.46 -26.24
C CYS A 98 2.78 15.56 -26.25
N PRO A 99 3.47 14.96 -27.25
CA PRO A 99 4.93 14.90 -27.29
C PRO A 99 5.59 16.27 -27.55
N LYS A 100 4.81 17.32 -27.89
CA LYS A 100 5.27 18.69 -28.05
C LYS A 100 4.17 19.67 -27.62
N ASN A 101 4.40 20.44 -26.55
CA ASN A 101 3.69 21.67 -26.22
C ASN A 101 2.15 21.62 -26.24
N CYS A 102 1.52 21.19 -25.15
CA CYS A 102 0.12 21.55 -24.86
C CYS A 102 0.02 22.91 -24.16
N ASN A 103 0.59 23.97 -24.77
CA ASN A 103 0.20 25.35 -24.48
C ASN A 103 -0.70 25.82 -25.63
N GLY A 104 -1.97 25.42 -25.58
CA GLY A 104 -3.01 26.01 -26.43
C GLY A 104 -3.67 27.14 -25.66
N ASN A 105 -3.20 28.37 -25.91
CA ASN A 105 -4.04 29.56 -25.87
C ASN A 105 -4.30 29.97 -27.33
#